data_AF-A0A958C098-F1
#
_entry.id   AF-A0A958C098-F1
#
_cell.length_a   1.000
_cell.length_b   1.000
_cell.length_c   1.000
_cell.angle_alpha   90.00
_cell.angle_beta   90.00
_cell.angle_gamma   90.00
#
_symmetry.space_group_name_H-M   'P 1'
#
loop_
_entity.id
_entity.type
_entity.pdbx_description
1 polymer ?
#
loop_
_entity_poly.entity_id
_entity_poly.type
_entity_poly.pdbx_seq_one_letter_code
_entity_poly.pdbx_strand_id
1 'polypeptide(L)'
;MSQLSLDEKVLSPIIDRLAETNGQFAAHYPGDPVERQPVHSVYGGAQLFKADNAQKLGQLALRSLAESAPNFVVFAQALGFAG
;
A
#
# COMPACT_ATOMS: atom_id res chain seq x y z
N MET A 1 25.86 -28.86 -30.53
CA MET A 1 24.73 -28.38 -29.70
C MET A 1 24.67 -26.87 -29.84
N SER A 2 23.53 -26.29 -30.23
CA SER A 2 23.40 -24.84 -30.38
C SER A 2 23.37 -24.18 -29.00
N GLN A 3 24.13 -23.09 -28.85
CA GLN A 3 24.15 -22.29 -27.63
C GLN A 3 22.83 -21.49 -27.51
N LEU A 4 22.16 -21.61 -26.36
CA LEU A 4 20.85 -21.00 -26.09
C LEU A 4 20.93 -19.77 -25.17
N SER A 5 22.14 -19.24 -24.94
CA SER A 5 22.38 -18.07 -24.11
C SER A 5 23.06 -16.95 -24.90
N LEU A 6 22.75 -15.70 -24.53
CA LEU A 6 23.45 -14.52 -25.04
C LEU A 6 24.82 -14.40 -24.36
N ASP A 7 25.80 -13.91 -25.12
CA ASP A 7 27.16 -13.69 -24.61
C ASP A 7 27.18 -12.46 -23.68
N GLU A 8 28.07 -12.48 -22.69
CA GLU A 8 28.21 -11.40 -21.70
C GLU A 8 28.52 -10.06 -22.38
N LYS A 9 29.33 -10.12 -23.44
CA LYS A 9 29.67 -8.93 -24.26
C LYS A 9 28.45 -8.24 -24.89
N VAL A 10 27.37 -8.99 -25.10
CA VAL A 10 26.09 -8.46 -25.59
C VAL A 10 25.23 -7.96 -24.43
N LEU A 11 25.25 -8.66 -23.29
CA LEU A 11 24.42 -8.36 -22.13
C LEU A 11 24.90 -7.15 -21.33
N SER A 12 26.20 -7.03 -21.04
CA SER A 12 26.73 -5.95 -20.19
C SER A 12 26.30 -4.53 -20.65
N PRO A 13 26.45 -4.13 -21.93
CA PRO A 13 26.03 -2.78 -22.34
C PRO A 13 24.51 -2.55 -22.25
N ILE A 14 23.70 -3.60 -22.35
CA ILE A 14 22.25 -3.51 -22.20
C ILE A 14 21.88 -3.32 -20.72
N ILE A 15 22.53 -4.08 -19.84
CA ILE A 15 22.34 -4.00 -18.38
C ILE A 15 22.75 -2.61 -17.87
N ASP A 16 23.88 -2.07 -18.34
CA ASP A 16 24.36 -0.74 -17.94
C ASP A 16 23.35 0.35 -18.30
N ARG A 17 22.82 0.30 -19.53
CA ARG A 17 21.78 1.24 -19.97
C ARG A 17 20.48 1.09 -19.18
N LEU A 18 20.09 -0.13 -18.86
CA LEU A 18 18.92 -0.41 -18.03
C LEU A 18 19.11 0.13 -16.61
N ALA A 19 20.30 -0.04 -16.03
CA ALA A 19 20.61 0.46 -14.69
C ALA A 19 20.49 1.99 -14.62
N GLU A 20 21.05 2.70 -15.61
CA GLU A 20 20.91 4.16 -15.71
C GLU A 20 19.44 4.59 -15.82
N THR A 21 18.68 3.97 -16.72
CA THR A 21 17.28 4.29 -16.97
C THR A 21 16.41 4.01 -15.73
N ASN A 22 16.65 2.89 -15.05
CA ASN A 22 15.96 2.52 -13.82
C ASN A 22 16.27 3.50 -12.69
N GLY A 23 17.51 4.00 -12.60
CA GLY A 23 17.88 5.05 -11.65
C GLY A 23 17.10 6.34 -11.87
N GLN A 24 16.96 6.77 -13.13
CA GLN A 24 16.14 7.93 -13.48
C GLN A 24 14.66 7.72 -13.17
N PHE A 25 14.13 6.54 -13.46
CA PHE A 25 12.74 6.19 -13.15
C PHE A 25 12.47 6.24 -11.63
N ALA A 26 13.33 5.60 -10.83
CA ALA A 26 13.19 5.57 -9.38
C ALA A 26 13.28 6.98 -8.76
N ALA A 27 14.12 7.85 -9.33
CA ALA A 27 14.22 9.24 -8.90
C ALA A 27 12.94 10.05 -9.21
N HIS A 28 12.29 9.80 -10.34
CA HIS A 28 11.03 10.46 -10.70
C HIS A 28 9.82 9.90 -9.94
N TYR A 29 9.85 8.61 -9.61
CA TYR A 29 8.77 7.88 -8.96
C TYR A 29 9.28 7.16 -7.71
N PRO A 30 9.57 7.88 -6.60
CA PRO A 30 10.16 7.31 -5.39
C PRO A 30 9.24 6.34 -4.61
N GLY A 31 8.07 6.01 -5.16
CA GLY A 31 7.00 5.28 -4.46
C GLY A 31 6.21 6.18 -3.52
N ASP A 32 5.20 5.60 -2.87
CA ASP A 32 4.43 6.31 -1.86
C ASP A 32 5.25 6.45 -0.56
N PRO A 33 5.22 7.62 0.11
CA PRO A 33 5.87 7.80 1.39
C PRO A 33 5.37 6.76 2.39
N VAL A 34 6.30 6.10 3.11
CA VAL A 34 5.96 5.13 4.18
C VAL A 34 5.05 5.75 5.26
N GLU A 35 5.11 7.08 5.41
CA GLU A 35 4.25 7.88 6.29
C GLU A 35 2.76 7.82 5.93
N ARG A 36 2.42 7.45 4.68
CA ARG A 36 1.04 7.25 4.23
C ARG A 36 0.76 5.78 3.99
N GLN A 37 0.46 5.05 5.06
CA GLN A 37 -0.10 3.71 5.04
C GLN A 37 -1.16 3.63 6.17
N PRO A 38 -2.36 3.03 6.02
CA PRO A 38 -2.97 2.36 4.88
C PRO A 38 -4.15 3.15 4.28
N VAL A 39 -4.36 3.05 2.97
CA VAL A 39 -5.64 3.41 2.35
C VAL A 39 -6.62 2.27 2.59
N HIS A 40 -7.59 2.48 3.49
CA HIS A 40 -8.75 1.59 3.55
C HIS A 40 -9.57 1.82 2.27
N SER A 41 -9.35 1.00 1.25
CA SER A 41 -10.08 1.10 -0.02
C SER A 41 -11.52 0.62 0.17
N VAL A 42 -12.47 1.55 0.05
CA VAL A 42 -13.89 1.24 0.06
C VAL A 42 -14.41 1.25 -1.37
N TYR A 43 -14.90 0.11 -1.82
CA TYR A 43 -15.62 0.00 -3.10
C TYR A 43 -17.10 0.28 -2.86
N GLY A 44 -17.69 1.17 -3.67
CA GLY A 44 -19.10 1.51 -3.63
C GLY A 44 -19.58 1.96 -5.01
N GLY A 45 -20.90 1.94 -5.21
CA GLY A 45 -21.47 2.45 -6.46
C GLY A 45 -21.15 3.93 -6.66
N ALA A 46 -20.79 4.33 -7.89
CA ALA A 46 -20.46 5.72 -8.21
C ALA A 46 -21.60 6.69 -7.85
N GLN A 47 -22.85 6.25 -7.97
CA GLN A 47 -24.06 7.00 -7.59
C GLN A 47 -24.17 7.28 -6.08
N LEU A 48 -23.40 6.57 -5.25
CA LEU A 48 -23.36 6.74 -3.79
C LEU A 48 -22.17 7.62 -3.35
N PHE A 49 -21.31 8.04 -4.27
CA PHE A 49 -20.18 8.91 -3.95
C PHE A 49 -20.67 10.27 -3.47
N LYS A 50 -20.15 10.70 -2.32
CA LYS A 50 -20.25 12.07 -1.81
C LYS A 50 -18.87 12.50 -1.33
N ALA A 51 -18.57 13.80 -1.48
CA ALA A 51 -17.30 14.38 -1.07
C ALA A 51 -17.00 14.17 0.43
N ASP A 52 -18.03 13.96 1.26
CA ASP A 52 -17.92 13.77 2.71
C ASP A 52 -17.91 12.30 3.15
N ASN A 53 -17.83 11.34 2.22
CA ASN A 53 -17.87 9.90 2.54
C ASN A 53 -16.77 9.46 3.50
N ALA A 54 -15.54 9.93 3.30
CA ALA A 54 -14.41 9.57 4.17
C ALA A 54 -14.67 9.97 5.63
N GLN A 55 -15.17 11.19 5.85
CA GLN A 55 -15.51 11.68 7.19
C GLN A 55 -16.65 10.87 7.83
N LYS A 56 -17.71 10.59 7.07
CA LYS A 56 -18.86 9.79 7.55
C LYS A 56 -18.47 8.37 7.95
N LEU A 57 -17.67 7.70 7.12
CA LEU A 57 -17.19 6.35 7.41
C LEU A 57 -16.25 6.34 8.61
N GLY A 58 -15.38 7.34 8.74
CA GLY A 58 -14.53 7.51 9.93
C GLY A 58 -15.34 7.66 11.22
N GLN A 59 -16.40 8.48 11.20
CA GLN A 59 -17.29 8.62 12.36
C GLN A 59 -18.03 7.32 12.70
N LEU A 60 -18.45 6.55 11.70
CA LEU A 60 -19.08 5.25 11.92
C LEU A 60 -18.10 4.26 12.55
N ALA A 61 -16.85 4.21 12.06
CA ALA A 61 -15.81 3.36 12.62
C ALA A 61 -15.52 3.72 14.10
N LEU A 62 -15.44 5.00 14.44
CA LEU A 62 -15.24 5.45 15.82
C LEU A 62 -16.40 5.05 16.75
N ARG A 63 -17.66 5.15 16.28
CA ARG A 63 -18.81 4.69 17.07
C ARG A 63 -18.78 3.19 17.30
N SER A 64 -18.52 2.41 16.24
CA SER A 64 -18.42 0.94 16.35
C SER A 64 -17.30 0.52 17.30
N LEU A 65 -16.15 1.22 17.27
CA LEU A 65 -15.06 1.00 18.21
C LEU A 65 -15.48 1.34 19.64
N ALA A 66 -16.12 2.48 19.88
CA ALA A 66 -16.57 2.86 21.22
C ALA A 66 -17.62 1.89 21.81
N GLU A 67 -18.52 1.38 20.97
CA GLU A 67 -19.55 0.42 21.35
C GLU A 67 -18.96 -0.97 21.66
N SER A 68 -18.01 -1.43 20.83
CA SER A 68 -17.50 -2.81 20.90
C SER A 68 -16.24 -2.94 21.77
N ALA A 69 -15.50 -1.86 21.93
CA ALA A 69 -14.19 -1.81 22.60
C ALA A 69 -14.07 -0.53 23.45
N PRO A 70 -14.87 -0.41 24.53
CA PRO A 70 -15.01 0.82 25.31
C PRO A 70 -13.73 1.24 26.06
N ASN A 71 -12.76 0.34 26.19
CA ASN A 71 -11.43 0.63 26.74
C ASN A 71 -10.37 -0.30 26.13
N PHE A 72 -9.10 0.02 26.37
CA PHE A 72 -7.97 -0.69 25.79
C PHE A 72 -7.89 -2.17 26.23
N VAL A 73 -8.32 -2.50 27.46
CA VAL A 73 -8.33 -3.87 27.98
C VAL A 73 -9.32 -4.72 27.19
N VAL A 74 -10.55 -4.24 27.01
CA VAL A 74 -11.58 -4.95 26.21
C VAL A 74 -11.14 -5.08 24.75
N PHE A 75 -10.54 -4.03 24.19
CA PHE A 75 -10.02 -4.07 22.82
C PHE A 75 -8.91 -5.12 22.65
N ALA A 76 -7.93 -5.13 23.56
CA ALA A 76 -6.83 -6.08 23.55
C ALA A 76 -7.33 -7.52 23.67
N GLN A 77 -8.26 -7.77 24.60
CA GLN A 77 -8.87 -9.08 24.77
C GLN A 77 -9.63 -9.54 23.52
N ALA A 78 -10.38 -8.66 22.86
CA ALA A 78 -11.08 -8.98 21.60
C ALA A 78 -10.12 -9.37 20.46
N LEU A 79 -8.88 -8.91 20.52
CA LEU A 79 -7.81 -9.26 19.57
C LEU A 79 -6.93 -10.43 20.03
N GLY A 80 -7.22 -11.03 21.19
CA GLY A 80 -6.45 -12.14 21.75
C GLY A 80 -5.14 -11.73 22.44
N PHE A 81 -4.99 -10.47 22.83
CA PHE A 81 -3.83 -9.96 23.57
C PHE A 81 -4.09 -9.92 25.08
N ALA A 82 -3.01 -9.88 25.86
CA ALA A 82 -3.09 -9.49 27.26
C ALA A 82 -3.42 -7.99 27.33
N GLY A 83 -4.48 -7.66 28.07
CA GLY A 83 -4.99 -6.29 28.21
C GLY A 83 -4.24 -5.45 29.20
#